data_AF-A0A951BQ69-F1
#
_entry.id   AF-A0A951BQ69-F1
#
_cell.length_a   1.000
_cell.length_b   1.000
_cell.length_c   1.000
_cell.angle_alpha   90.00
_cell.angle_beta   90.00
_cell.angle_gamma   90.00
#
_symmetry.space_group_name_H-M   'P 1'
#
loop_
_entity.id
_entity.type
_entity.pdbx_description
1 polymer ?
#
loop_
_entity_poly.entity_id
_entity_poly.type
_entity_poly.pdbx_seq_one_letter_code
_entity_poly.pdbx_strand_id
1 'polypeptide(L)'
;MTVIVADDNSPDGTGVIADDLAAVENQQGQERMVVLHRPGRAGIGRAHAAVMIAALERGFDYVAQMDADLSHPPKAIPGMLGTLLSLDAGVVIGSRYVNGGSLSSDWGRNRRFLSSRTSRESMSRPATRSQPDRSPSK
;
A
#
# COMPACT_ATOMS: atom_id res chain seq x y z
N MET A 1 16.60 4.58 -0.97
CA MET A 1 15.20 4.16 -1.21
C MET A 1 15.26 2.88 -2.03
N THR A 2 14.49 1.88 -1.63
CA THR A 2 14.41 0.59 -2.31
C THR A 2 12.98 0.37 -2.78
N VAL A 3 12.81 -0.10 -4.02
CA VAL A 3 11.51 -0.43 -4.59
C VAL A 3 11.29 -1.93 -4.48
N ILE A 4 10.19 -2.35 -3.84
CA ILE A 4 9.81 -3.76 -3.77
C ILE A 4 8.61 -3.97 -4.69
N VAL A 5 8.77 -4.83 -5.68
CA VAL A 5 7.72 -5.24 -6.61
C VAL A 5 7.25 -6.64 -6.22
N ALA A 6 5.94 -6.82 -6.01
CA ALA A 6 5.35 -8.15 -5.88
C ALA A 6 4.72 -8.56 -7.21
N ASP A 7 5.23 -9.64 -7.80
CA ASP A 7 4.67 -10.24 -9.02
C ASP A 7 3.93 -11.55 -8.67
N ASP A 8 2.67 -11.65 -9.12
CA ASP A 8 1.80 -12.79 -8.84
C ASP A 8 1.83 -13.83 -9.98
N ASN A 9 3.03 -14.14 -10.47
CA ASN A 9 3.28 -15.00 -11.63
C ASN A 9 2.53 -14.49 -12.86
N SER A 10 2.83 -13.25 -13.24
CA SER A 10 2.13 -12.58 -14.33
C SER A 10 2.42 -13.28 -15.66
N PRO A 11 1.38 -13.71 -16.41
CA PRO A 11 1.57 -14.48 -17.63
C PRO A 11 2.05 -13.63 -18.82
N ASP A 12 2.09 -12.31 -18.65
CA ASP A 12 2.45 -11.32 -19.68
C ASP A 12 3.95 -10.97 -19.69
N GLY A 13 4.74 -11.60 -18.81
CA GLY A 13 6.18 -11.35 -18.71
C GLY A 13 6.55 -10.17 -17.81
N THR A 14 5.61 -9.57 -17.08
CA THR A 14 5.88 -8.48 -16.12
C THR A 14 6.98 -8.85 -15.12
N GLY A 15 6.95 -10.09 -14.61
CA GLY A 15 7.97 -10.59 -13.69
C GLY A 15 9.38 -10.57 -14.29
N VAL A 16 9.53 -10.95 -15.56
CA VAL A 16 10.84 -10.96 -16.26
C VAL A 16 11.35 -9.54 -16.46
N ILE A 17 10.48 -8.61 -16.87
CA ILE A 17 10.84 -7.21 -17.03
C ILE A 17 11.27 -6.60 -15.68
N ALA A 18 10.57 -6.96 -14.60
CA ALA A 18 10.93 -6.51 -13.26
C ALA A 18 12.30 -7.04 -12.84
N ASP A 19 12.62 -8.31 -13.15
CA ASP A 19 13.93 -8.90 -12.85
C ASP A 19 15.06 -8.21 -13.64
N ASP A 20 14.85 -7.94 -14.92
CA ASP A 20 15.82 -7.22 -15.77
C ASP A 20 16.08 -5.81 -15.24
N LEU A 21 15.01 -5.09 -14.84
CA LEU A 21 15.13 -3.79 -14.21
C LEU A 21 15.88 -3.88 -12.88
N ALA A 22 15.57 -4.86 -12.04
CA ALA A 22 16.28 -5.05 -10.77
C ALA A 22 17.77 -5.32 -10.99
N ALA A 23 18.13 -6.11 -12.01
CA ALA A 23 19.51 -6.36 -12.39
C ALA A 23 20.25 -5.08 -12.78
N VAL A 24 19.60 -4.17 -13.52
CA VAL A 24 20.15 -2.86 -13.90
C VAL A 24 20.27 -1.92 -12.70
N GLU A 25 19.23 -1.83 -11.89
CA GLU A 25 19.14 -0.90 -10.77
C GLU A 25 20.11 -1.27 -9.63
N ASN A 26 20.47 -2.55 -9.51
CA ASN A 26 21.35 -3.05 -8.47
C ASN A 26 22.82 -3.20 -8.90
N GLN A 27 23.20 -2.81 -10.13
CA GLN A 27 24.56 -2.99 -10.66
C GLN A 27 25.66 -2.37 -9.80
N GLN A 28 25.33 -1.32 -9.04
CA GLN A 28 26.28 -0.60 -8.19
C GLN A 28 26.47 -1.25 -6.81
N GLY A 29 25.97 -2.47 -6.60
CA GLY A 29 26.08 -3.20 -5.32
C GLY A 29 25.13 -2.71 -4.23
N GLN A 30 24.16 -1.86 -4.59
CA GLN A 30 23.11 -1.38 -3.69
C GLN A 30 21.78 -2.04 -4.06
N GLU A 31 21.04 -2.58 -3.09
CA GLU A 31 19.70 -3.16 -3.30
C GLU A 31 18.68 -2.01 -3.49
N ARG A 32 18.59 -1.48 -4.72
CA ARG A 32 17.64 -0.42 -5.09
C ARG A 32 16.30 -0.99 -5.53
N MET A 33 16.26 -2.22 -6.00
CA MET A 33 15.03 -2.88 -6.45
C MET A 33 15.03 -4.36 -6.09
N VAL A 34 13.87 -4.84 -5.62
CA VAL A 34 13.63 -6.23 -5.22
C VAL A 34 12.36 -6.71 -5.88
N VAL A 35 12.39 -7.91 -6.47
CA VAL A 35 11.22 -8.56 -7.06
C VAL A 35 10.84 -9.77 -6.21
N LEU A 36 9.61 -9.80 -5.72
CA LEU A 36 9.03 -10.91 -4.98
C LEU A 36 8.09 -11.68 -5.89
N HIS A 37 8.57 -12.82 -6.40
CA HIS A 37 7.75 -13.74 -7.20
C HIS A 37 6.88 -14.60 -6.29
N ARG A 38 5.57 -14.58 -6.51
CA ARG A 38 4.59 -15.29 -5.69
C ARG A 38 3.91 -16.38 -6.54
N PRO A 39 3.63 -17.58 -5.97
CA PRO A 39 3.19 -18.76 -6.72
C PRO A 39 1.71 -18.72 -7.20
N GLY A 40 1.17 -17.54 -7.54
CA GLY A 40 -0.15 -17.36 -8.13
C GLY A 40 -0.91 -16.15 -7.58
N ARG A 41 -2.04 -15.84 -8.23
CA ARG A 41 -2.94 -14.72 -7.87
C ARG A 41 -3.68 -14.99 -6.56
N ALA A 42 -2.97 -14.84 -5.45
CA ALA A 42 -3.53 -15.04 -4.11
C ALA A 42 -4.28 -13.80 -3.59
N GLY A 43 -4.48 -12.79 -4.44
CA GLY A 43 -5.21 -11.56 -4.16
C GLY A 43 -4.31 -10.42 -3.65
N ILE A 44 -4.75 -9.19 -3.92
CA ILE A 44 -3.98 -7.96 -3.67
C ILE A 44 -3.59 -7.77 -2.19
N GLY A 45 -4.47 -8.16 -1.25
CA GLY A 45 -4.17 -8.05 0.18
C GLY A 45 -2.99 -8.92 0.62
N ARG A 46 -2.86 -10.13 0.05
CA ARG A 46 -1.72 -11.00 0.34
C ARG A 46 -0.43 -10.51 -0.35
N ALA A 47 -0.54 -9.83 -1.49
CA ALA A 47 0.60 -9.17 -2.13
C ALA A 47 1.16 -8.07 -1.24
N HIS A 48 0.28 -7.21 -0.71
CA HIS A 48 0.67 -6.15 0.21
C HIS A 48 1.28 -6.70 1.50
N ALA A 49 0.70 -7.75 2.08
CA ALA A 49 1.28 -8.41 3.25
C ALA A 49 2.70 -8.93 2.98
N ALA A 50 2.92 -9.57 1.81
CA ALA A 50 4.24 -10.06 1.43
C ALA A 50 5.28 -8.94 1.30
N VAL A 51 4.91 -7.82 0.66
CA VAL A 51 5.79 -6.65 0.54
C VAL A 51 6.10 -6.04 1.91
N MET A 52 5.09 -5.91 2.78
CA MET A 52 5.29 -5.38 4.13
C MET A 52 6.22 -6.26 4.97
N ILE A 53 6.05 -7.59 4.91
CA ILE A 53 6.95 -8.52 5.60
C ILE A 53 8.37 -8.40 5.07
N ALA A 54 8.55 -8.41 3.74
CA ALA A 54 9.87 -8.28 3.12
C ALA A 54 10.55 -6.94 3.43
N ALA A 55 9.77 -5.87 3.62
CA ALA A 55 10.26 -4.57 4.04
C ALA A 55 10.72 -4.57 5.50
N LEU A 56 9.95 -5.20 6.39
CA LEU A 56 10.29 -5.35 7.81
C LEU A 56 11.55 -6.21 8.01
N GLU A 57 11.67 -7.31 7.27
CA GLU A 57 12.86 -8.18 7.31
C GLU A 57 14.14 -7.46 6.88
N ARG A 58 14.02 -6.44 6.02
CA ARG A 58 15.12 -5.58 5.58
C ARG A 58 15.42 -4.42 6.54
N GLY A 59 14.60 -4.26 7.59
CA GLY A 59 14.77 -3.18 8.56
C GLY A 59 14.42 -1.80 8.02
N PHE A 60 13.49 -1.70 7.07
CA PHE A 60 13.04 -0.38 6.60
C PHE A 60 12.16 0.31 7.65
N ASP A 61 12.52 1.54 8.01
CA ASP A 61 11.78 2.35 9.00
C ASP A 61 10.46 2.93 8.43
N TYR A 62 10.42 3.15 7.11
CA TYR A 62 9.28 3.75 6.43
C TYR A 62 8.93 2.96 5.17
N VAL A 63 7.64 2.71 4.98
CA VAL A 63 7.11 2.03 3.79
C VAL A 63 6.08 2.93 3.12
N ALA A 64 6.27 3.17 1.82
CA ALA A 64 5.29 3.82 0.97
C ALA A 64 4.71 2.80 0.00
N GLN A 65 3.39 2.82 -0.15
CA GLN A 65 2.65 1.92 -1.04
C GLN A 65 1.96 2.75 -2.14
N MET A 66 2.08 2.31 -3.38
CA MET A 66 1.35 2.88 -4.52
C MET A 66 1.11 1.84 -5.62
N ASP A 67 0.09 2.08 -6.44
CA ASP A 67 -0.21 1.25 -7.61
C ASP A 67 0.84 1.47 -8.73
N ALA A 68 1.14 0.40 -9.47
CA ALA A 68 2.12 0.42 -10.56
C ALA A 68 1.62 1.12 -11.85
N ASP A 69 0.32 1.44 -11.93
CA ASP A 69 -0.31 2.07 -13.10
C ASP A 69 -0.14 3.60 -13.16
N LEU A 70 0.63 4.18 -12.23
CA LEU A 70 0.87 5.61 -12.08
C LEU A 70 -0.41 6.45 -11.89
N SER A 71 -1.54 5.83 -11.55
CA SER A 71 -2.76 6.55 -11.14
C SER A 71 -2.52 7.42 -9.89
N HIS A 72 -1.52 7.05 -9.09
CA HIS A 72 -0.98 7.82 -7.99
C HIS A 72 0.40 8.37 -8.38
N PRO A 73 0.61 9.69 -8.37
CA PRO A 73 1.87 10.26 -8.83
C PRO A 73 2.99 10.02 -7.79
N PRO A 74 4.14 9.39 -8.16
CA PRO A 74 5.24 9.13 -7.22
C PRO A 74 5.78 10.39 -6.53
N LYS A 75 5.68 11.55 -7.19
CA LYS A 75 6.05 12.87 -6.63
C LYS A 75 5.29 13.25 -5.35
N ALA A 76 4.18 12.58 -5.03
CA ALA A 76 3.47 12.79 -3.77
C ALA A 76 4.19 12.15 -2.57
N ILE A 77 4.98 11.10 -2.78
CA ILE A 77 5.63 10.32 -1.71
C ILE A 77 6.50 11.19 -0.79
N PRO A 78 7.39 12.09 -1.30
CA PRO A 78 8.20 12.94 -0.43
C PRO A 78 7.36 13.86 0.47
N GLY A 79 6.24 14.39 -0.04
CA GLY A 79 5.34 15.22 0.77
C GLY A 79 4.60 14.43 1.84
N MET A 80 4.18 13.19 1.51
CA MET A 80 3.56 12.28 2.48
C MET A 80 4.53 11.89 3.59
N LEU A 81 5.78 11.54 3.23
CA LEU A 81 6.83 11.25 4.20
C LEU A 81 7.15 12.48 5.07
N GLY A 82 7.25 13.67 4.47
CA GLY A 82 7.45 14.92 5.21
C GLY A 82 6.34 15.17 6.23
N THR A 83 5.09 14.87 5.87
CA THR A 83 3.93 14.96 6.79
C THR A 83 4.03 13.96 7.92
N LEU A 84 4.39 12.71 7.59
CA LEU A 84 4.58 11.63 8.55
C LEU A 84 5.61 12.03 9.62
N LEU A 85 6.76 12.52 9.17
CA LEU A 85 7.86 12.96 10.05
C LEU A 85 7.49 14.22 10.85
N SER A 86 6.87 15.21 10.24
CA SER A 86 6.57 16.49 10.89
C SER A 86 5.51 16.38 11.98
N LEU A 87 4.58 15.43 11.83
CA LEU A 87 3.48 15.22 12.76
C LEU A 87 3.70 14.05 13.72
N ASP A 88 4.85 13.38 13.64
CA ASP A 88 5.13 12.12 14.35
C ASP A 88 3.97 11.11 14.18
N ALA A 89 3.46 11.01 12.95
CA ALA A 89 2.28 10.21 12.64
C ALA A 89 2.67 8.76 12.35
N GLY A 90 1.89 7.80 12.85
CA GLY A 90 2.09 6.38 12.53
C GLY A 90 1.69 5.98 11.10
N VAL A 91 0.85 6.78 10.43
CA VAL A 91 0.38 6.51 9.06
C VAL A 91 -0.09 7.79 8.38
N VAL A 92 0.17 7.92 7.07
CA VAL A 92 -0.33 8.99 6.21
C VAL A 92 -1.01 8.39 4.99
N ILE A 93 -2.24 8.83 4.70
CA ILE A 93 -3.05 8.33 3.59
C ILE A 93 -3.30 9.47 2.59
N GLY A 94 -2.93 9.25 1.33
CA GLY A 94 -3.31 10.14 0.24
C GLY A 94 -4.81 10.03 -0.03
N SER A 95 -5.57 11.10 0.22
CA SER A 95 -7.01 11.12 0.00
C SER A 95 -7.41 12.02 -1.15
N ARG A 96 -8.25 11.49 -2.04
CA ARG A 96 -8.87 12.23 -3.16
C ARG A 96 -10.10 13.04 -2.74
N TYR A 97 -10.53 12.91 -1.48
CA TYR A 97 -11.81 13.43 -0.99
C TYR A 97 -11.66 14.46 0.14
N VAL A 98 -10.43 14.77 0.54
CA VAL A 98 -10.14 15.86 1.49
C VAL A 98 -9.96 17.19 0.74
N ASN A 99 -10.08 18.29 1.47
CA ASN A 99 -9.85 19.62 0.90
C ASN A 99 -8.43 19.71 0.31
N GLY A 100 -8.31 20.08 -0.96
CA GLY A 100 -7.05 20.06 -1.72
C GLY A 100 -6.75 18.75 -2.49
N GLY A 101 -7.57 17.71 -2.34
CA GLY A 101 -7.48 16.48 -3.13
C GLY A 101 -8.13 16.64 -4.51
N SER A 102 -7.39 16.35 -5.59
CA SER A 102 -7.90 16.39 -6.96
C SER A 102 -8.08 14.98 -7.54
N LEU A 103 -9.27 14.68 -8.04
CA LEU A 103 -9.45 13.59 -9.01
C LEU A 103 -8.89 14.06 -10.37
N SER A 104 -8.17 13.20 -11.09
CA SER A 104 -7.75 13.49 -12.46
C SER A 104 -8.94 13.93 -13.31
N SER A 105 -8.74 14.93 -14.17
CA SER A 105 -9.76 15.58 -15.00
C SER A 105 -10.47 14.66 -15.99
N ASP A 106 -9.95 13.44 -16.20
CA ASP A 106 -10.35 12.55 -17.30
C ASP A 106 -11.40 11.51 -16.90
N TRP A 107 -11.96 11.57 -15.69
CA TRP A 107 -12.97 10.60 -15.26
C TRP A 107 -14.39 11.10 -15.54
N GLY A 108 -15.00 10.54 -16.58
CA GLY A 108 -16.40 10.76 -16.95
C GLY A 108 -17.37 10.63 -15.77
N ARG A 109 -18.34 11.56 -15.71
CA ARG A 109 -19.32 11.77 -14.60
C ARG A 109 -19.99 10.50 -14.05
N ASN A 110 -20.06 9.42 -14.81
CA ASN A 110 -20.79 8.19 -14.47
C ASN A 110 -20.11 7.35 -13.37
N ARG A 111 -18.80 7.51 -13.13
CA ARG A 111 -18.09 6.73 -12.09
C ARG A 111 -18.05 7.40 -10.71
N ARG A 112 -18.48 8.67 -10.60
CA ARG A 112 -18.58 9.40 -9.33
C ARG A 112 -19.73 8.92 -8.42
N PHE A 113 -20.75 8.27 -8.98
CA PHE A 113 -21.94 7.86 -8.21
C PHE A 113 -21.82 6.49 -7.51
N LEU A 114 -20.89 5.62 -7.90
CA LEU A 114 -20.74 4.29 -7.28
C LEU A 114 -19.95 4.28 -5.97
N SER A 115 -19.21 5.35 -5.66
CA SER A 115 -18.36 5.40 -4.46
C SER A 115 -19.03 6.01 -3.21
N SER A 116 -20.24 6.58 -3.33
CA SER A 116 -20.88 7.33 -2.22
C SER A 116 -21.87 6.51 -1.39
N ARG A 117 -22.23 5.29 -1.81
CA ARG A 117 -23.24 4.47 -1.11
C ARG A 117 -22.67 3.38 -0.20
N THR A 118 -21.46 2.87 -0.43
CA THR A 118 -20.87 1.83 0.45
C THR A 118 -20.32 2.41 1.76
N SER A 119 -19.89 3.67 1.78
CA SER A 119 -19.28 4.29 2.97
C SER A 119 -20.30 4.75 4.04
N ARG A 120 -21.60 4.53 3.85
CA ARG A 120 -22.64 4.93 4.81
C ARG A 120 -23.17 3.80 5.70
N GLU A 121 -22.86 2.53 5.42
CA GLU A 121 -23.39 1.40 6.19
C GLU A 121 -22.42 0.80 7.23
N SER A 122 -21.12 1.12 7.21
CA SER A 122 -20.16 0.52 8.15
C SER A 122 -20.01 1.26 9.49
N MET A 123 -20.71 2.39 9.69
CA MET A 123 -20.47 3.28 10.84
C MET A 123 -21.55 3.22 11.94
N SER A 124 -22.36 2.16 11.99
CA SER A 124 -23.37 1.96 13.05
C SER A 124 -23.33 0.57 13.68
N ARG A 125 -22.16 0.17 14.21
CA ARG A 125 -22.10 -0.89 15.22
C ARG A 125 -21.23 -0.42 16.38
N PRO A 126 -21.80 -0.11 17.56
CA PRO A 126 -21.01 0.21 18.73
C PRO A 126 -20.21 -1.03 19.17
N ALA A 127 -18.91 -0.85 19.36
CA ALA A 127 -18.01 -1.87 19.89
C ALA A 127 -18.35 -2.12 21.37
N THR A 128 -19.00 -3.25 21.66
CA THR A 128 -19.23 -3.69 23.02
C THR A 128 -17.91 -4.16 23.63
N ARG A 129 -17.45 -3.41 24.64
CA ARG A 129 -16.26 -3.68 25.46
C ARG A 129 -16.49 -4.94 26.29
N SER A 130 -15.76 -6.02 26.02
CA SER A 130 -15.70 -7.19 26.88
C SER A 130 -14.87 -6.88 28.13
N GLN A 131 -15.44 -7.10 29.32
CA GLN A 131 -14.71 -7.09 30.59
C GLN A 131 -13.97 -8.43 30.79
N PRO A 132 -12.80 -8.43 31.46
CA PRO A 132 -12.08 -9.67 31.77
C PRO A 132 -12.74 -10.41 32.95
N ASP A 133 -12.89 -11.72 32.74
CA ASP A 133 -13.37 -12.73 33.68
C ASP A 133 -12.54 -12.75 34.97
N ARG A 134 -13.21 -12.66 36.13
CA ARG A 134 -12.65 -12.94 37.45
C ARG A 134 -13.28 -14.24 37.95
N SER A 135 -12.55 -15.33 37.87
CA SER A 135 -12.87 -16.58 38.57
C SER A 135 -12.66 -16.41 40.08
N PRO A 136 -13.59 -16.84 40.95
CA PRO A 136 -13.29 -17.03 42.35
C PRO A 136 -12.90 -18.49 42.63
N SER A 137 -11.82 -18.64 43.38
CA SER A 137 -11.37 -19.88 44.00
C SER A 137 -12.42 -20.45 44.95
N LYS A 138 -12.67 -21.77 44.85
CA LYS A 138 -12.86 -22.69 45.98
C LYS A 138 -12.43 -24.08 45.56
#